data_AF-A0A7V2RT89-F1
#
_entry.id   AF-A0A7V2RT89-F1
#
_cell.length_a   1.000
_cell.length_b   1.000
_cell.length_c   1.000
_cell.angle_alpha   90.00
_cell.angle_beta   90.00
_cell.angle_gamma   90.00
#
_symmetry.space_group_name_H-M   'P 1'
#
loop_
_entity.id
_entity.type
_entity.pdbx_description
1 polymer ?
#
loop_
_entity_poly.entity_id
_entity_poly.type
_entity_poly.pdbx_seq_one_letter_code
_entity_poly.pdbx_strand_id
1 'polypeptide(L)'
;GLLELDARRFPEIELAFFGLVPDCTGRGYGRWLIGEAIRLAFARDPSRFWVHTCTLDHPAALPLYVRSGFTPYARYVEIAADPRLTGLLPRDAAPHVPLIEKG
;
A
#
# COMPACT_ATOMS: atom_id res chain seq x y z
N GLY A 1 10.04 9.69 3.31
CA GLY A 1 9.10 8.63 2.90
C GLY A 1 9.74 7.79 1.84
N LEU A 2 9.04 6.77 1.36
CA LEU A 2 9.44 5.89 0.28
C LEU A 2 8.29 5.82 -0.72
N LEU A 3 8.64 5.83 -2.01
CA LEU A 3 7.76 5.35 -3.07
C LEU A 3 8.58 4.47 -4.02
N GLU A 4 7.96 3.44 -4.58
CA GLU A 4 8.55 2.60 -5.62
C GLU A 4 7.56 2.44 -6.77
N LEU A 5 8.03 2.65 -7.99
CA LEU A 5 7.26 2.44 -9.21
C LEU A 5 7.77 1.19 -9.93
N ASP A 6 6.91 0.18 -10.05
CA ASP A 6 7.19 -1.01 -10.82
C ASP A 6 6.62 -0.87 -12.24
N ALA A 7 7.50 -0.91 -13.23
CA ALA A 7 7.15 -0.84 -14.64
C ALA A 7 7.56 -2.09 -15.41
N ARG A 8 7.76 -3.24 -14.74
CA ARG A 8 8.09 -4.51 -15.38
C ARG A 8 7.02 -4.97 -16.39
N ARG A 9 5.78 -4.48 -16.26
CA ARG A 9 4.65 -4.75 -17.15
C ARG A 9 4.19 -3.53 -17.97
N PHE A 10 5.12 -2.65 -18.33
CA PHE A 10 4.82 -1.48 -19.18
C PHE A 10 4.01 -1.88 -20.43
N PRO A 11 2.96 -1.13 -20.84
CA PRO A 11 2.61 0.25 -20.45
C PRO A 11 1.83 0.43 -19.14
N GLU A 12 1.69 -0.61 -18.31
CA GLU A 12 1.15 -0.49 -16.96
C GLU A 12 2.28 -0.19 -15.94
N ILE A 13 2.03 0.73 -15.02
CA ILE A 13 2.91 1.04 -13.90
C ILE A 13 2.16 0.79 -12.59
N GLU A 14 2.78 0.07 -11.67
CA GLU A 14 2.28 -0.16 -10.31
C GLU A 14 3.03 0.72 -9.31
N LEU A 15 2.30 1.34 -8.38
CA LEU A 15 2.89 1.91 -7.16
C LEU A 15 3.09 0.76 -6.15
N ALA A 16 4.24 0.10 -6.24
CA ALA A 16 4.52 -1.14 -5.50
C ALA A 16 4.74 -0.88 -4.00
N PHE A 17 5.42 0.22 -3.66
CA PHE A 17 5.61 0.64 -2.27
C PHE A 17 5.27 2.12 -2.12
N PHE A 18 4.61 2.47 -1.02
CA PHE A 18 4.30 3.84 -0.67
C PHE A 18 4.20 3.99 0.85
N GLY A 19 5.00 4.89 1.42
CA GLY A 19 5.01 5.05 2.87
C GLY A 19 5.73 6.30 3.36
N LEU A 20 5.41 6.69 4.59
CA LEU A 20 6.08 7.76 5.32
C LEU A 20 6.72 7.17 6.56
N VAL A 21 7.80 7.82 7.02
CA VAL A 21 8.31 7.56 8.37
C VAL A 21 7.27 8.04 9.39
N PRO A 22 7.16 7.39 10.57
CA PRO A 22 6.11 7.69 11.56
C PRO A 22 5.96 9.17 11.89
N ASP A 23 7.08 9.89 12.08
CA ASP A 23 7.09 11.32 12.45
C ASP A 23 6.49 12.24 11.39
N CYS A 24 6.38 11.77 10.14
CA CYS A 24 5.80 12.50 9.02
C CYS A 24 4.30 12.20 8.81
N THR A 25 3.73 11.23 9.51
CA THR A 25 2.32 10.85 9.37
C THR A 25 1.40 11.94 9.96
N GLY A 26 0.24 12.16 9.34
CA GLY A 26 -0.75 13.15 9.82
C GLY A 26 -0.45 14.62 9.48
N ARG A 27 0.68 14.93 8.82
CA ARG A 27 1.13 16.31 8.52
C ARG A 27 0.90 16.75 7.08
N GLY A 28 0.15 15.98 6.29
CA GLY A 28 -0.12 16.28 4.87
C GLY A 28 0.96 15.84 3.88
N TYR A 29 2.12 15.36 4.34
CA TYR A 29 3.20 14.88 3.45
C TYR A 29 2.80 13.72 2.54
N GLY A 30 1.78 12.93 2.94
CA GLY A 30 1.27 11.83 2.10
C GLY A 30 0.65 12.34 0.81
N ARG A 31 -0.04 13.49 0.85
CA ARG A 31 -0.62 14.13 -0.34
C ARG A 31 0.46 14.64 -1.28
N TRP A 32 1.55 15.18 -0.73
CA TRP A 32 2.68 15.62 -1.55
C TRP A 32 3.37 14.42 -2.22
N LEU A 33 3.64 13.35 -1.46
CA LEU A 33 4.36 12.17 -1.96
C LEU A 33 3.58 11.41 -3.04
N ILE A 34 2.26 11.27 -2.92
CA ILE A 34 1.44 10.62 -3.96
C ILE A 34 1.36 11.48 -5.23
N GLY A 35 1.38 12.81 -5.10
CA GLY A 35 1.50 13.72 -6.24
C GLY A 35 2.80 13.51 -7.01
N GLU A 36 3.91 13.30 -6.28
CA GLU A 36 5.20 12.98 -6.90
C GLU A 36 5.20 11.61 -7.58
N ALA A 37 4.57 10.59 -6.98
CA ALA A 37 4.39 9.29 -7.60
C ALA A 37 3.62 9.39 -8.93
N ILE A 38 2.51 10.13 -8.95
CA ILE A 38 1.70 10.39 -10.16
C ILE A 38 2.55 11.11 -11.21
N ARG A 39 3.26 12.18 -10.84
CA ARG A 39 4.13 12.94 -11.74
C ARG A 39 5.20 12.05 -12.39
N LEU A 40 5.87 11.22 -11.60
CA LEU A 40 6.91 10.29 -12.07
C LEU A 40 6.35 9.19 -12.97
N ALA A 41 5.20 8.60 -12.62
CA ALA A 41 4.56 7.57 -13.43
C ALA A 41 4.12 8.12 -14.79
N PHE A 42 3.40 9.25 -14.81
CA PHE A 42 2.86 9.84 -16.03
C PHE A 42 3.89 10.52 -16.93
N ALA A 43 5.09 10.84 -16.42
CA ALA A 43 6.21 11.27 -17.26
C ALA A 43 6.64 10.21 -18.30
N ARG A 44 6.21 8.96 -18.13
CA ARG A 44 6.47 7.83 -19.04
C ARG A 44 5.31 7.49 -19.97
N ASP A 45 4.22 8.27 -19.94
CA ASP A 45 3.00 8.05 -20.71
C ASP A 45 2.43 6.61 -20.60
N PRO A 46 2.14 6.12 -19.36
CA PRO A 46 1.61 4.79 -19.17
C PRO A 46 0.15 4.71 -19.65
N SER A 47 -0.25 3.55 -20.15
CA SER A 47 -1.68 3.29 -20.41
C SER A 47 -2.48 3.19 -19.11
N ARG A 48 -1.80 2.89 -17.99
CA ARG A 48 -2.39 2.74 -16.68
C ARG A 48 -1.38 2.93 -15.55
N PHE A 49 -1.79 3.67 -14.52
CA PHE A 49 -1.10 3.73 -13.24
C PHE A 49 -2.04 3.18 -12.15
N TRP A 50 -1.58 2.20 -11.38
CA TRP A 50 -2.42 1.50 -10.40
C TRP A 50 -1.66 1.20 -9.10
N VAL A 51 -2.41 0.86 -8.06
CA VAL A 51 -1.87 0.52 -6.73
C VAL A 51 -2.71 -0.61 -6.13
N HIS A 52 -2.05 -1.56 -5.47
CA HIS A 52 -2.71 -2.50 -4.57
C HIS A 52 -2.67 -1.96 -3.14
N THR A 53 -3.79 -1.99 -2.43
CA THR A 53 -3.83 -1.66 -1.01
C THR A 53 -4.74 -2.65 -0.29
N CYS A 54 -4.37 -3.03 0.92
CA CYS A 54 -5.09 -4.02 1.71
C CYS A 54 -5.36 -3.53 3.13
N THR A 55 -6.06 -4.34 3.92
CA THR A 55 -6.42 -4.02 5.30
C THR A 55 -5.24 -4.02 6.27
N LEU A 56 -4.05 -4.46 5.85
CA LEU A 56 -2.82 -4.37 6.63
C LEU A 56 -2.14 -3.00 6.48
N ASP A 57 -2.49 -2.23 5.45
CA ASP A 57 -1.96 -0.88 5.26
C ASP A 57 -2.52 0.09 6.31
N HIS A 58 -1.89 1.26 6.41
CA HIS A 58 -2.39 2.34 7.25
C HIS A 58 -3.85 2.68 6.86
N PRO A 59 -4.79 2.87 7.81
CA PRO A 59 -6.20 3.16 7.51
C PRO A 59 -6.46 4.43 6.69
N ALA A 60 -5.43 5.26 6.50
CA ALA A 60 -5.48 6.47 5.68
C ALA A 60 -5.09 6.23 4.22
N ALA A 61 -4.59 5.04 3.86
CA ALA A 61 -4.08 4.71 2.53
C ALA A 61 -5.17 4.76 1.46
N LEU A 62 -6.22 3.94 1.58
CA LEU A 62 -7.32 3.92 0.62
C LEU A 62 -7.97 5.32 0.43
N PRO A 63 -8.33 6.07 1.50
CA PRO A 63 -8.83 7.44 1.34
C PRO A 63 -7.84 8.40 0.69
N LEU A 64 -6.52 8.24 0.92
CA LEU A 64 -5.49 9.04 0.27
C LEU A 64 -5.47 8.79 -1.23
N TYR A 65 -5.47 7.52 -1.67
CA TYR A 65 -5.48 7.17 -3.08
C TYR A 65 -6.74 7.70 -3.78
N VAL A 66 -7.91 7.47 -3.19
CA VAL A 66 -9.19 7.96 -3.76
C VAL A 66 -9.19 9.49 -3.91
N ARG A 67 -8.75 10.23 -2.88
CA ARG A 67 -8.63 11.70 -2.97
C ARG A 67 -7.57 12.18 -3.95
N SER A 68 -6.64 11.31 -4.36
CA SER A 68 -5.59 11.62 -5.32
C SER A 68 -5.98 11.25 -6.76
N GLY A 69 -7.23 10.84 -6.99
CA GLY A 69 -7.78 10.56 -8.32
C GLY A 69 -7.77 9.09 -8.71
N PHE A 70 -7.39 8.18 -7.81
CA PHE A 70 -7.51 6.73 -8.07
C PHE A 70 -8.97 6.28 -7.89
N THR A 71 -9.41 5.38 -8.76
CA THR A 71 -10.74 4.76 -8.67
C THR A 71 -10.59 3.27 -8.35
N PRO A 72 -11.23 2.75 -7.29
CA PRO A 72 -11.24 1.31 -7.03
C PRO A 72 -11.83 0.56 -8.23
N TYR A 73 -11.08 -0.39 -8.79
CA TYR A 73 -11.51 -1.17 -9.97
C TYR A 73 -11.64 -2.68 -9.68
N ALA A 74 -11.05 -3.16 -8.59
CA ALA A 74 -11.08 -4.56 -8.19
C ALA A 74 -10.99 -4.68 -6.66
N ARG A 75 -11.45 -5.81 -6.14
CA ARG A 75 -11.35 -6.19 -4.73
C ARG A 75 -11.08 -7.68 -4.65
N TYR A 76 -10.15 -8.06 -3.78
CA TYR A 76 -9.77 -9.45 -3.56
C TYR A 76 -9.88 -9.79 -2.07
N VAL A 77 -10.01 -11.08 -1.78
CA VAL A 77 -9.82 -11.63 -0.44
C VAL A 77 -8.54 -12.46 -0.49
N GLU A 78 -7.55 -12.05 0.30
CA GLU A 78 -6.29 -12.77 0.44
C GLU A 78 -6.30 -13.58 1.72
N ILE A 79 -5.88 -14.84 1.62
CA ILE A 79 -5.70 -15.74 2.77
C ILE A 79 -4.22 -16.12 2.78
N ALA A 80 -3.53 -15.77 3.85
CA ALA A 80 -2.15 -16.13 4.09
C ALA A 80 -2.02 -16.86 5.44
N ALA A 81 -1.00 -17.71 5.56
CA ALA A 81 -0.64 -18.26 6.86
C ALA A 81 -0.20 -17.13 7.79
N ASP A 82 -0.70 -17.11 9.03
CA ASP A 82 -0.31 -16.10 10.00
C ASP A 82 1.19 -16.22 10.31
N PRO A 83 2.01 -15.21 9.98
CA PRO A 83 3.45 -15.27 10.18
C PRO A 83 3.85 -15.35 11.67
N ARG A 84 2.93 -15.05 12.59
CA ARG A 84 3.12 -15.24 14.04
C ARG A 84 3.08 -16.71 14.45
N LEU A 85 2.46 -17.59 13.65
CA LEU A 85 2.42 -19.03 13.88
C LEU A 85 3.61 -19.77 13.26
N THR A 86 4.32 -19.15 12.31
CA THR A 86 5.52 -19.73 11.68
C THR A 86 6.83 -19.29 12.32
N GLY A 87 6.77 -18.37 13.30
CA GLY A 87 7.94 -17.77 13.95
C GLY A 87 8.62 -16.65 13.14
N LEU A 88 8.03 -16.22 12.02
CA LEU A 88 8.53 -15.10 11.22
C LEU A 88 8.30 -13.75 11.92
N LEU A 89 7.23 -13.63 12.71
CA LEU A 89 6.93 -12.46 13.53
C LEU A 89 6.72 -12.83 15.00
N PRO A 90 6.99 -11.91 15.94
CA PRO A 90 6.60 -12.06 17.34
C PRO A 90 5.10 -12.34 17.50
N ARG A 91 4.74 -13.17 18.49
CA ARG A 91 3.33 -13.56 18.73
C ARG A 91 2.44 -12.40 19.17
N ASP A 92 3.02 -11.35 19.73
CA ASP A 92 2.35 -10.12 20.16
C ASP A 92 2.27 -9.05 19.06
N ALA A 93 2.80 -9.32 17.85
CA ALA A 93 2.67 -8.43 16.71
C ALA A 93 1.19 -8.24 16.31
N ALA A 94 0.83 -7.01 15.94
CA ALA A 94 -0.54 -6.61 15.57
C ALA A 94 -1.58 -7.09 16.60
N PRO A 95 -1.54 -6.59 17.86
CA PRO A 95 -2.35 -7.12 18.96
C PRO A 95 -3.87 -6.95 18.76
N HIS A 96 -4.27 -6.11 17.81
CA HIS A 96 -5.67 -5.91 17.39
C HIS A 96 -6.17 -7.00 16.42
N VAL A 97 -5.28 -7.83 15.87
CA VAL A 97 -5.61 -8.97 14.98
C VAL A 97 -5.60 -10.25 15.82
N PRO A 98 -6.74 -10.95 15.97
CA PRO A 98 -6.80 -12.21 16.72
C PRO A 98 -5.78 -13.22 16.20
N LEU A 99 -5.09 -13.91 17.12
CA LEU A 99 -4.25 -15.07 16.79
C LEU A 99 -5.11 -16.33 16.90
N ILE A 100 -5.37 -16.99 15.77
CA ILE A 100 -6.22 -18.19 15.72
C ILE A 100 -5.32 -19.42 15.58
N GLU A 101 -5.26 -20.24 16.63
CA GLU A 101 -4.51 -21.50 16.63
C GLU A 101 -5.42 -22.68 16.29
N LYS A 102 -4.87 -23.68 15.60
CA LYS A 102 -5.55 -24.97 15.50
C LYS A 102 -5.42 -25.66 16.86
N GLY A 103 -6.55 -25.98 17.48
CA GLY A 103 -6.61 -26.76 18.73
C GLY A 103 -6.17 -28.20 18.55
#